data_AF-T0ZZH4-F1
#
_entry.id   AF-T0ZZH4-F1
#
_cell.length_a   1.000
_cell.length_b   1.000
_cell.length_c   1.000
_cell.angle_alpha   90.00
_cell.angle_beta   90.00
_cell.angle_gamma   90.00
#
_symmetry.space_group_name_H-M   'P 1'
#
loop_
_entity.id
_entity.type
_entity.pdbx_description
1 polymer ?
#
loop_
_entity_poly.entity_id
_entity_poly.type
_entity_poly.pdbx_seq_one_letter_code
_entity_poly.pdbx_strand_id
1 'polypeptide(L)'
;MNWGYKSDLISLKIKYYNFYATFIDPHTLLLDNGKTQEKVTADKIVIAVGGRPQYPNIPGDKEFGITSDDVFSLKKAPGKTLCVGASYIALECAGFLSSLGYPTTVMVRSILLRGFDQDMANKVGAYMENRRSKV
;
A
#
# COMPACT_ATOMS: atom_id res chain seq x y z
N MET A 1 4.00 7.97 11.21
CA MET A 1 5.37 8.49 11.24
C MET A 1 6.15 7.85 12.39
N ASN A 2 7.33 7.26 12.12
CA ASN A 2 8.20 6.70 13.17
C ASN A 2 8.90 7.81 13.97
N TRP A 3 9.63 7.45 15.03
CA TRP A 3 10.30 8.43 15.90
C TRP A 3 11.43 9.18 15.21
N GLY A 4 12.26 8.49 14.42
CA GLY A 4 13.41 9.10 13.73
C GLY A 4 13.01 10.29 12.86
N TYR A 5 12.03 10.11 11.98
CA TYR A 5 11.54 11.20 11.13
C TYR A 5 10.95 12.36 11.94
N LYS A 6 10.29 12.10 13.06
CA LYS A 6 9.77 13.18 13.92
C LYS A 6 10.93 14.00 14.51
N SER A 7 12.00 13.35 14.96
CA SER A 7 13.19 14.04 15.47
C SER A 7 13.83 14.93 14.41
N ASP A 8 13.91 14.46 13.16
CA ASP A 8 14.45 15.26 12.05
C ASP A 8 13.58 16.48 11.73
N LEU A 9 12.25 16.33 11.71
CA LEU A 9 11.34 17.47 11.51
C LEU A 9 11.52 18.53 12.61
N ILE A 10 11.67 18.09 13.87
CA ILE A 10 11.88 19.00 15.01
C ILE A 10 13.23 19.73 14.88
N SER A 11 14.31 19.02 14.54
CA SER A 11 15.64 19.64 14.38
C SER A 11 15.67 20.67 13.25
N LEU A 12 14.91 20.42 12.18
CA LEU A 12 14.71 21.33 11.05
C LEU A 12 13.65 22.43 11.32
N LYS A 13 13.09 22.49 12.53
CA LYS A 13 12.03 23.46 12.93
C LYS A 13 10.78 23.38 12.05
N ILE A 14 10.48 22.21 11.50
CA ILE A 14 9.26 21.95 10.73
C ILE A 14 8.14 21.60 11.71
N LYS A 15 7.06 22.39 11.69
CA LYS A 15 5.88 22.13 12.52
C LYS A 15 5.11 20.94 11.94
N TYR A 16 5.05 19.86 12.71
CA TYR A 16 4.31 18.64 12.35
C TYR A 16 2.89 18.66 12.91
N TYR A 17 1.90 18.60 12.03
CA TYR A 17 0.50 18.42 12.39
C TYR A 17 0.07 16.99 12.08
N ASN A 18 -0.29 16.23 13.11
CA ASN A 18 -0.86 14.89 12.95
C ASN A 18 -2.38 14.94 12.73
N PHE A 19 -2.79 15.56 11.62
CA PHE A 19 -4.19 15.83 11.27
C PHE A 19 -4.45 15.41 9.82
N TYR A 20 -5.70 15.07 9.51
CA TYR A 20 -6.19 15.02 8.15
C TYR A 20 -6.43 16.46 7.67
N ALA A 21 -5.85 16.82 6.52
CA ALA A 21 -5.95 18.17 5.98
C ALA A 21 -6.87 18.20 4.75
N THR A 22 -7.81 19.14 4.74
CA THR A 22 -8.74 19.35 3.62
C THR A 22 -8.71 20.82 3.19
N PHE A 23 -8.61 21.08 1.89
CA PHE A 23 -8.75 22.44 1.36
C PHE A 23 -10.16 22.96 1.55
N ILE A 24 -10.27 24.16 2.12
CA ILE A 24 -11.54 24.90 2.19
C ILE A 24 -11.54 26.11 1.25
N ASP A 25 -10.36 26.59 0.86
CA ASP A 25 -10.10 27.57 -0.18
C ASP A 25 -8.65 27.39 -0.71
N PRO A 26 -8.18 28.17 -1.71
CA PRO A 26 -6.85 27.97 -2.29
C PRO A 26 -5.65 28.07 -1.34
N HIS A 27 -5.79 28.74 -0.20
CA HIS A 27 -4.69 29.01 0.73
C HIS A 27 -4.99 28.61 2.18
N THR A 28 -6.15 28.03 2.45
CA THR A 28 -6.56 27.59 3.79
C THR A 28 -6.88 26.10 3.82
N LEU A 29 -6.30 25.42 4.80
CA LEU A 29 -6.57 24.02 5.12
C LEU A 29 -7.31 23.93 6.45
N LEU A 30 -8.35 23.11 6.48
CA LEU A 30 -8.94 22.60 7.71
C LEU A 30 -8.15 21.37 8.14
N LEU A 31 -7.61 21.39 9.34
CA LEU A 31 -6.93 20.27 9.98
C LEU A 31 -7.91 19.60 10.95
N ASP A 32 -8.14 18.30 10.80
CA ASP A 32 -8.99 17.50 11.69
C ASP A 32 -8.28 16.21 12.15
N ASN A 33 -8.22 15.97 13.46
CA ASN A 33 -7.67 14.73 14.04
C ASN A 33 -8.74 13.85 14.72
N GLY A 34 -10.02 14.15 14.52
CA GLY A 34 -11.17 13.50 15.14
C GLY A 34 -11.50 13.98 16.56
N LYS A 35 -10.68 14.86 17.15
CA LYS A 35 -10.90 15.43 18.50
C LYS A 35 -10.95 16.96 18.49
N THR A 36 -10.10 17.57 17.68
CA THR A 36 -9.93 19.01 17.56
C THR A 36 -9.83 19.38 16.10
N GLN A 37 -10.33 20.57 15.77
CA GLN A 37 -10.19 21.16 14.46
C GLN A 37 -9.47 22.50 14.57
N GLU A 38 -8.58 22.77 13.62
CA GLU A 38 -7.93 24.07 13.47
C GLU A 38 -7.80 24.46 12.00
N LYS A 39 -7.71 25.75 11.72
CA LYS A 39 -7.47 26.26 10.37
C LYS A 39 -6.04 26.76 10.28
N VAL A 40 -5.38 26.42 9.19
CA VAL A 40 -4.03 26.91 8.87
C VAL A 40 -4.02 27.50 7.47
N THR A 41 -3.25 28.57 7.29
CA THR A 41 -3.04 29.21 6.00
C THR A 41 -1.60 29.07 5.55
N ALA A 42 -1.38 29.04 4.24
CA ALA A 42 -0.04 28.97 3.65
C ALA A 42 0.02 29.69 2.30
N ASP A 43 1.11 30.40 2.02
CA ASP A 43 1.35 31.04 0.71
C ASP A 43 1.60 30.00 -0.40
N LYS A 44 2.29 28.91 -0.08
CA LYS A 44 2.59 27.82 -1.02
C LYS A 44 2.24 26.49 -0.39
N ILE A 45 1.63 25.61 -1.19
CA ILE A 45 1.15 24.31 -0.74
C ILE A 45 1.68 23.24 -1.69
N VAL A 46 2.31 22.22 -1.13
CA VAL A 46 2.79 21.04 -1.85
C VAL A 46 1.89 19.87 -1.50
N ILE A 47 1.29 19.24 -2.51
CA ILE A 47 0.42 18.07 -2.33
C ILE A 47 1.27 16.81 -2.45
N ALA A 48 1.43 16.09 -1.33
CA ALA A 48 2.23 14.87 -1.24
C ALA A 48 1.48 13.75 -0.48
N VAL A 49 0.19 13.55 -0.80
CA VAL A 49 -0.72 12.65 -0.06
C VAL A 49 -0.54 11.16 -0.34
N GLY A 50 0.25 10.80 -1.36
CA GLY A 50 0.45 9.41 -1.79
C GLY A 50 -0.82 8.76 -2.33
N GLY A 51 -0.85 7.42 -2.33
CA GLY A 51 -2.00 6.60 -2.73
C GLY A 51 -2.33 5.56 -1.67
N ARG A 52 -3.48 4.90 -1.83
CA ARG A 52 -3.91 3.78 -0.98
C ARG A 52 -4.32 2.58 -1.85
N PRO A 53 -4.22 1.34 -1.33
CA PRO A 53 -4.67 0.15 -2.05
C PRO A 53 -6.12 0.26 -2.51
N GLN A 54 -6.40 -0.28 -3.70
CA GLN A 54 -7.74 -0.30 -4.27
C GLN A 54 -8.39 -1.67 -4.07
N TYR A 55 -9.67 -1.65 -3.75
CA TYR A 55 -10.50 -2.85 -3.69
C TYR A 55 -11.25 -3.06 -5.02
N PRO A 56 -11.49 -4.31 -5.44
CA PRO A 56 -12.12 -4.64 -6.72
C PRO A 56 -13.62 -4.30 -6.80
N ASN A 57 -14.25 -3.85 -5.72
CA ASN A 57 -15.66 -3.51 -5.61
C ASN A 57 -16.59 -4.71 -5.88
N ILE A 58 -16.32 -5.82 -5.20
CA ILE A 58 -17.13 -7.05 -5.24
C ILE A 58 -17.64 -7.40 -3.84
N PRO A 59 -18.73 -8.17 -3.70
CA PRO A 59 -19.25 -8.56 -2.40
C PRO A 59 -18.19 -9.19 -1.50
N GLY A 60 -18.04 -8.66 -0.29
CA GLY A 60 -17.13 -9.17 0.75
C GLY A 60 -15.66 -8.75 0.61
N ASP A 61 -15.28 -7.95 -0.39
CA ASP A 61 -13.88 -7.58 -0.62
C ASP A 61 -13.22 -6.83 0.55
N LYS A 62 -13.91 -5.84 1.13
CA LYS A 62 -13.44 -5.06 2.29
C LYS A 62 -13.62 -5.79 3.62
N GLU A 63 -14.55 -6.73 3.69
CA GLU A 63 -14.86 -7.46 4.93
C GLU A 63 -13.90 -8.63 5.16
N PHE A 64 -13.57 -9.36 4.09
CA PHE A 64 -12.76 -10.58 4.16
C PHE A 64 -11.38 -10.43 3.52
N GLY A 65 -11.21 -9.44 2.65
CA GLY A 65 -9.94 -9.15 1.99
C GLY A 65 -9.05 -8.24 2.81
N ILE A 66 -7.76 -8.45 2.65
CA ILE A 66 -6.70 -7.58 3.20
C ILE A 66 -5.89 -6.99 2.05
N THR A 67 -5.12 -5.94 2.36
CA THR A 67 -4.24 -5.29 1.39
C THR A 67 -2.78 -5.35 1.84
N SER A 68 -1.89 -4.77 1.04
CA SER A 68 -0.48 -4.59 1.42
C SER A 68 -0.30 -3.73 2.67
N ASP A 69 -1.25 -2.86 3.01
CA ASP A 69 -1.20 -2.07 4.25
C ASP A 69 -1.30 -2.99 5.49
N ASP A 70 -1.98 -4.13 5.35
CA ASP A 70 -2.33 -5.02 6.46
C ASP A 70 -1.36 -6.20 6.60
N VAL A 71 -0.89 -6.76 5.47
CA VAL A 71 -0.13 -8.03 5.44
C VAL A 71 1.11 -8.03 6.34
N PHE A 72 1.78 -6.89 6.49
CA PHE A 72 2.99 -6.73 7.30
C PHE A 72 2.73 -6.63 8.81
N SER A 73 1.47 -6.49 9.22
CA SER A 73 1.07 -6.30 10.62
C SER A 73 -0.01 -7.28 11.09
N LEU A 74 -0.26 -8.34 10.31
CA LEU A 74 -1.21 -9.38 10.67
C LEU A 74 -0.84 -10.06 11.99
N LYS A 75 -1.80 -10.13 12.91
CA LYS A 75 -1.65 -10.81 14.20
C LYS A 75 -1.60 -12.33 14.08
N LYS A 76 -2.12 -12.88 12.99
CA LYS A 76 -2.17 -14.32 12.71
C LYS A 76 -1.46 -14.58 11.39
N ALA A 77 -0.84 -15.74 11.29
CA ALA A 77 -0.22 -16.17 10.04
C ALA A 77 -1.25 -16.18 8.90
N PRO A 78 -0.89 -15.73 7.69
CA PRO A 78 -1.82 -15.61 6.55
C PRO A 78 -2.29 -16.96 6.00
N GLY A 79 -1.59 -18.06 6.31
CA GLY A 79 -2.01 -19.40 5.93
C GLY A 79 -2.04 -19.61 4.41
N LYS A 80 -3.04 -20.33 3.89
CA LYS A 80 -3.22 -20.45 2.43
C LYS A 80 -3.73 -19.11 1.88
N THR A 81 -2.98 -18.51 0.96
CA THR A 81 -3.23 -17.14 0.50
C THR A 81 -3.53 -17.05 -0.99
N LEU A 82 -4.53 -16.25 -1.35
CA LEU A 82 -4.83 -15.83 -2.71
C LEU A 82 -4.42 -14.35 -2.89
N CYS A 83 -3.46 -14.08 -3.75
CA CYS A 83 -3.05 -12.74 -4.14
C CYS A 83 -3.80 -12.35 -5.42
N VAL A 84 -4.75 -11.42 -5.32
CA VAL A 84 -5.52 -10.95 -6.49
C VAL A 84 -4.81 -9.75 -7.12
N GLY A 85 -4.22 -9.95 -8.29
CA GLY A 85 -3.47 -8.93 -9.01
C GLY A 85 -2.13 -9.43 -9.54
N ALA A 86 -1.55 -8.67 -10.46
CA ALA A 86 -0.30 -9.00 -11.15
C ALA A 86 0.66 -7.80 -11.23
N SER A 87 0.53 -6.86 -10.30
CA SER A 87 1.50 -5.77 -10.09
C SER A 87 2.75 -6.30 -9.38
N TYR A 88 3.80 -5.49 -9.32
CA TYR A 88 5.01 -5.85 -8.58
C TYR A 88 4.70 -6.15 -7.11
N ILE A 89 3.87 -5.34 -6.44
CA ILE A 89 3.43 -5.57 -5.05
C ILE A 89 2.77 -6.96 -4.91
N ALA A 90 1.90 -7.34 -5.84
CA ALA A 90 1.22 -8.63 -5.78
C ALA A 90 2.21 -9.80 -5.91
N LEU A 91 3.16 -9.70 -6.84
CA LEU A 91 4.17 -10.74 -7.06
C LEU A 91 5.21 -10.82 -5.94
N GLU A 92 5.64 -9.68 -5.39
CA GLU A 92 6.53 -9.62 -4.22
C GLU A 92 5.88 -10.26 -2.99
N CYS A 93 4.61 -9.89 -2.72
CA CYS A 93 3.82 -10.50 -1.65
C CYS A 93 3.69 -12.01 -1.83
N ALA A 94 3.31 -12.44 -3.02
CA ALA A 94 3.18 -13.86 -3.30
C ALA A 94 4.51 -14.62 -3.15
N GLY A 95 5.60 -14.00 -3.62
CA GLY A 95 6.95 -14.55 -3.54
C GLY A 95 7.42 -14.77 -2.11
N PHE A 96 7.31 -13.77 -1.24
CA PHE A 96 7.74 -13.94 0.16
C PHE A 96 6.82 -14.89 0.92
N LEU A 97 5.50 -14.85 0.69
CA LEU A 97 4.56 -15.78 1.35
C LEU A 97 4.87 -17.23 0.99
N SER A 98 5.08 -17.51 -0.29
CA SER A 98 5.49 -18.83 -0.78
C SER A 98 6.84 -19.25 -0.20
N SER A 99 7.80 -18.32 -0.10
CA SER A 99 9.13 -18.60 0.47
C SER A 99 9.08 -18.90 1.98
N LEU A 100 8.12 -18.33 2.69
CA LEU A 100 7.82 -18.64 4.10
C LEU A 100 7.05 -19.96 4.28
N GLY A 101 6.74 -20.67 3.20
CA GLY A 101 6.05 -21.97 3.23
C GLY A 101 4.53 -21.88 3.17
N TYR A 102 3.96 -20.70 2.96
CA TYR A 102 2.52 -20.53 2.82
C TYR A 102 2.04 -20.91 1.40
N PRO A 103 1.04 -21.81 1.26
CA PRO A 103 0.50 -22.13 -0.06
C PRO A 103 -0.13 -20.89 -0.68
N THR A 104 0.46 -20.42 -1.78
CA THR A 104 0.13 -19.12 -2.37
C THR A 104 -0.31 -19.27 -3.81
N THR A 105 -1.39 -18.59 -4.18
CA THR A 105 -1.91 -18.52 -5.55
C THR A 105 -2.02 -17.07 -5.98
N VAL A 106 -1.57 -16.74 -7.18
CA VAL A 106 -1.74 -15.41 -7.79
C VAL A 106 -2.88 -15.51 -8.80
N MET A 107 -3.80 -14.54 -8.76
CA MET A 107 -4.87 -14.43 -9.77
C MET A 107 -4.54 -13.30 -10.73
N VAL A 108 -4.26 -13.68 -11.98
CA VAL A 108 -3.85 -12.75 -13.04
C VAL A 108 -5.03 -12.45 -13.96
N ARG A 109 -5.40 -11.18 -14.08
CA ARG A 109 -6.49 -10.76 -14.98
C ARG A 109 -6.10 -10.83 -16.47
N SER A 110 -4.84 -10.55 -16.81
CA SER A 110 -4.39 -10.49 -18.22
C SER A 110 -2.90 -10.80 -18.38
N ILE A 111 -2.02 -9.89 -17.99
CA ILE A 111 -0.55 -10.04 -18.10
C ILE A 111 0.13 -9.70 -16.78
N LEU A 112 1.32 -10.24 -16.57
CA LEU A 112 2.19 -9.91 -15.45
C LEU A 112 2.88 -8.57 -15.66
N LEU A 113 3.05 -7.80 -14.58
CA LEU A 113 3.84 -6.57 -14.54
C LEU A 113 3.53 -5.63 -15.72
N ARG A 114 2.25 -5.31 -15.91
CA ARG A 114 1.83 -4.38 -16.98
C ARG A 114 2.63 -3.08 -16.88
N GLY A 115 3.26 -2.70 -17.99
CA GLY A 115 4.14 -1.52 -18.09
C GLY A 115 5.63 -1.85 -17.99
N PHE A 116 6.00 -3.09 -17.64
CA PHE A 116 7.38 -3.58 -17.67
C PHE A 116 7.66 -4.38 -18.95
N ASP A 117 8.94 -4.59 -19.24
CA ASP A 117 9.40 -5.52 -20.28
C ASP A 117 8.76 -6.90 -20.09
N GLN A 118 8.06 -7.38 -21.13
CA GLN A 118 7.23 -8.58 -21.03
C GLN A 118 8.05 -9.88 -21.06
N ASP A 119 9.21 -9.90 -21.71
CA ASP A 119 10.10 -11.07 -21.67
C ASP A 119 10.65 -11.26 -20.25
N MET A 120 11.00 -10.15 -19.59
CA MET A 120 11.43 -10.17 -18.20
C MET A 120 10.27 -10.52 -17.24
N ALA A 121 9.08 -9.97 -17.45
CA ALA A 121 7.91 -10.30 -16.64
C ALA A 121 7.54 -11.79 -16.74
N ASN A 122 7.62 -12.38 -17.93
CA ASN A 122 7.37 -13.80 -18.15
C ASN A 122 8.45 -14.67 -17.47
N LYS A 123 9.72 -14.26 -17.49
CA LYS A 123 10.78 -14.95 -16.74
C LYS A 123 10.53 -14.91 -15.23
N VAL A 124 10.03 -13.80 -14.69
CA VAL A 124 9.63 -13.69 -13.28
C VAL A 124 8.49 -14.66 -12.97
N GLY A 125 7.44 -14.67 -13.80
CA GLY A 125 6.30 -15.60 -13.64
C GLY A 125 6.74 -17.06 -13.65
N ALA A 126 7.49 -17.46 -14.67
CA ALA A 126 8.01 -18.83 -14.81
C ALA A 126 8.89 -19.24 -13.62
N TYR A 127 9.68 -18.31 -13.07
CA TYR A 127 10.46 -18.57 -11.87
C TYR A 127 9.59 -18.82 -10.63
N MET A 128 8.53 -18.02 -10.46
CA MET A 128 7.60 -18.15 -9.33
C MET A 128 6.81 -19.47 -9.38
N GLU A 129 6.33 -19.87 -10.57
CA GLU A 129 5.63 -21.14 -10.79
C GLU A 129 6.47 -22.36 -10.36
N ASN A 130 7.76 -22.34 -10.69
CA ASN A 130 8.70 -23.40 -10.33
C ASN A 130 8.96 -23.50 -8.81
N ARG A 131 8.60 -22.49 -8.01
CA ARG A 131 8.91 -22.40 -6.57
C ARG A 131 7.70 -22.51 -5.64
N ARG A 132 6.67 -23.26 -6.08
CA ARG A 132 5.45 -23.60 -5.31
C ARG A 132 4.39 -22.49 -5.23
N SER A 133 4.63 -21.34 -5.85
CA SER A 133 3.54 -20.39 -6.12
C SER A 133 2.77 -20.87 -7.35
N LYS A 134 1.44 -20.87 -7.30
CA LYS A 134 0.62 -21.08 -8.50
C LYS A 134 0.27 -19.72 -9.07
N VAL A 135 0.78 -19.37 -10.25
CA VAL A 135 0.49 -18.11 -10.93
C VAL A 135 -0.61 -18.33 -11.97
#